data_AF-A0A7C4KIJ3-F1
#
_entry.id   AF-A0A7C4KIJ3-F1
#
_cell.length_a   1.000
_cell.length_b   1.000
_cell.length_c   1.000
_cell.angle_alpha   90.00
_cell.angle_beta   90.00
_cell.angle_gamma   90.00
#
_symmetry.space_group_name_H-M   'P 1'
#
loop_
_entity.id
_entity.type
_entity.pdbx_description
1 polymer ?
#
loop_
_entity_poly.entity_id
_entity_poly.type
_entity_poly.pdbx_seq_one_letter_code
_entity_poly.pdbx_strand_id
1 'polypeptide(L)'
;MQVLIASSNPGKLREIQEILADESFRLLLPQDLGLNLEVVEDGQSYAENATKKALAYWRATGLVTLADDSGLEVDVLGGAPGLHS
;
A
#
# COMPACT_ATOMS: atom_id res chain seq x y z
N MET A 1 2.86 -10.92 -15.45
CA MET A 1 3.94 -10.35 -14.59
C MET A 1 3.53 -10.48 -13.13
N GLN A 2 4.46 -10.63 -12.18
CA GLN A 2 4.14 -10.64 -10.74
C GLN A 2 4.25 -9.24 -10.15
N VAL A 3 3.25 -8.84 -9.36
CA VAL A 3 3.24 -7.56 -8.63
C VAL A 3 2.91 -7.84 -7.18
N LEU A 4 3.77 -7.40 -6.27
CA LEU A 4 3.54 -7.45 -4.83
C LEU A 4 2.71 -6.25 -4.40
N ILE A 5 1.59 -6.48 -3.72
CA ILE A 5 0.79 -5.43 -3.09
C ILE A 5 1.29 -5.24 -1.66
N ALA A 6 2.01 -4.15 -1.41
CA ALA A 6 2.58 -3.80 -0.10
C ALA A 6 1.51 -3.24 0.86
N SER A 7 0.48 -4.05 1.13
CA SER A 7 -0.58 -3.72 2.09
C SER A 7 -1.03 -4.98 2.83
N SER A 8 -1.38 -4.80 4.11
CA SER A 8 -2.07 -5.79 4.92
C SER A 8 -3.58 -5.49 5.06
N ASN A 9 -4.07 -4.40 4.48
CA ASN A 9 -5.47 -3.98 4.57
C ASN A 9 -6.33 -4.77 3.55
N PRO A 10 -7.30 -5.59 4.01
CA PRO A 10 -8.14 -6.40 3.11
C PRO A 10 -9.02 -5.57 2.16
N GLY A 11 -9.46 -4.37 2.59
CA GLY A 11 -10.26 -3.47 1.76
C GLY A 11 -9.46 -2.95 0.57
N LYS A 12 -8.26 -2.45 0.82
CA LYS A 12 -7.35 -1.97 -0.24
C LYS A 12 -6.99 -3.07 -1.22
N LEU A 13 -6.74 -4.29 -0.73
CA LEU A 13 -6.48 -5.42 -1.61
C LEU A 13 -7.63 -5.66 -2.58
N ARG A 14 -8.87 -5.65 -2.07
CA ARG A 14 -10.05 -5.85 -2.89
C ARG A 14 -10.18 -4.76 -3.95
N GLU A 15 -10.02 -3.50 -3.58
CA GLU A 15 -10.08 -2.37 -4.50
C GLU A 15 -9.02 -2.47 -5.60
N ILE A 16 -7.77 -2.79 -5.24
CA ILE A 16 -6.68 -2.96 -6.22
C ILE A 16 -6.93 -4.14 -7.15
N GLN A 17 -7.46 -5.25 -6.62
CA GLN A 17 -7.85 -6.41 -7.43
C GLN A 17 -8.96 -6.04 -8.43
N GLU A 18 -9.95 -5.26 -8.01
CA GLU A 18 -11.03 -4.79 -8.88
C GLU A 18 -10.50 -3.84 -9.97
N ILE A 19 -9.60 -2.90 -9.63
CA ILE A 19 -8.99 -1.96 -10.59
C ILE A 19 -8.13 -2.69 -11.64
N LEU A 20 -7.41 -3.74 -11.23
CA LEU A 20 -6.49 -4.47 -12.09
C LEU A 20 -7.10 -5.77 -12.67
N ALA A 21 -8.42 -5.94 -12.56
CA ALA A 21 -9.10 -7.19 -12.92
C ALA A 21 -8.92 -7.58 -14.40
N ASP A 22 -8.86 -6.60 -15.29
CA ASP A 22 -8.71 -6.80 -16.74
C ASP A 22 -7.24 -6.96 -17.17
N GLU A 23 -6.29 -6.84 -16.25
CA GLU A 23 -4.86 -6.89 -16.52
C GLU A 23 -4.26 -8.28 -16.24
N SER A 24 -3.19 -8.63 -16.97
CA SER A 24 -2.51 -9.93 -16.85
C SER A 24 -1.47 -9.99 -15.71
N PHE A 25 -1.82 -9.42 -14.55
CA PHE A 25 -0.97 -9.41 -13.35
C PHE A 25 -1.31 -10.56 -12.41
N ARG A 26 -0.27 -11.24 -11.93
CA ARG A 26 -0.37 -12.10 -10.76
C ARG A 26 -0.06 -11.25 -9.53
N LEU A 27 -1.11 -10.86 -8.82
CA LEU A 27 -0.99 -10.12 -7.57
C LEU A 27 -0.54 -11.07 -6.46
N LEU A 28 0.49 -10.65 -5.71
CA LEU A 28 1.01 -11.34 -4.54
C LEU A 28 0.79 -10.47 -3.32
N LEU A 29 0.55 -11.10 -2.18
CA LEU A 29 0.44 -10.45 -0.88
C LEU A 29 1.65 -10.76 0.00
N PRO A 30 1.94 -9.91 1.01
CA PRO A 30 2.99 -10.19 2.00
C PRO A 30 2.81 -11.57 2.65
N GLN A 31 1.58 -11.94 2.98
CA GLN A 31 1.23 -13.23 3.57
C GLN A 31 1.51 -14.43 2.65
N ASP A 32 1.38 -14.27 1.32
CA ASP A 32 1.68 -15.34 0.35
C ASP A 32 3.18 -15.67 0.33
N LEU A 33 4.01 -14.73 0.79
CA LEU A 33 5.46 -14.84 0.88
C LEU A 33 5.94 -15.13 2.31
N GLY A 34 5.03 -15.28 3.28
CA GLY A 34 5.38 -15.39 4.70
C GLY A 34 6.11 -14.16 5.24
N LEU A 35 5.96 -13.00 4.60
CA LEU A 35 6.66 -11.78 4.93
C LEU A 35 5.83 -10.92 5.89
N ASN A 36 6.35 -10.73 7.09
CA ASN A 36 5.80 -9.79 8.07
C ASN A 36 6.79 -8.63 8.24
N LEU A 37 6.47 -7.48 7.65
CA LEU A 37 7.30 -6.29 7.66
C LEU A 37 6.49 -5.13 8.22
N GLU A 38 6.98 -4.52 9.29
CA GLU A 38 6.42 -3.30 9.84
C GLU A 38 7.14 -2.11 9.22
N VAL A 39 6.39 -1.25 8.52
CA VAL A 39 6.93 -0.04 7.89
C VAL A 39 6.42 1.15 8.67
N VAL A 40 7.34 1.97 9.18
CA VAL A 40 6.98 3.21 9.89
C VAL A 40 6.45 4.24 8.90
N GLU A 41 5.26 4.77 9.18
CA GLU A 41 4.55 5.75 8.36
C GLU A 41 4.71 7.16 8.94
N ASP A 42 5.95 7.64 8.98
CA ASP A 42 6.34 8.98 9.47
C ASP A 42 6.54 10.00 8.33
N GLY A 43 5.93 9.75 7.17
CA GLY A 43 5.90 10.71 6.06
C GLY A 43 5.02 11.91 6.36
N GLN A 44 5.29 13.02 5.68
CA GLN A 44 4.50 14.26 5.74
C GLN A 44 3.41 14.31 4.66
N SER A 45 3.28 13.26 3.85
CA SER A 45 2.24 13.10 2.84
C SER A 45 1.94 11.63 2.56
N TYR A 46 0.77 11.35 1.98
CA TYR A 46 0.38 10.00 1.55
C TYR A 46 1.39 9.42 0.54
N ALA A 47 1.88 10.26 -0.38
CA ALA A 47 2.85 9.86 -1.38
C ALA A 47 4.17 9.39 -0.75
N GLU A 48 4.63 10.05 0.31
CA GLU A 48 5.83 9.64 1.05
C GLU A 48 5.65 8.30 1.75
N ASN A 49 4.52 8.10 2.44
CA ASN A 49 4.20 6.84 3.11
C ASN A 49 4.04 5.69 2.12
N ALA A 50 3.31 5.89 1.03
CA ALA A 50 3.17 4.91 -0.04
C ALA A 50 4.54 4.55 -0.64
N THR A 51 5.39 5.53 -0.91
CA THR A 51 6.76 5.31 -1.42
C THR A 51 7.61 4.51 -0.43
N LYS A 52 7.58 4.86 0.87
CA LYS A 52 8.30 4.14 1.92
C LYS A 52 7.87 2.67 1.99
N LYS A 53 6.55 2.40 1.96
CA LYS A 53 5.99 1.05 1.90
C LYS A 53 6.49 0.28 0.67
N ALA A 54 6.33 0.85 -0.53
CA ALA A 54 6.75 0.19 -1.77
C ALA A 54 8.24 -0.16 -1.75
N LEU A 55 9.10 0.77 -1.33
CA LEU A 55 10.54 0.56 -1.26
C LEU A 55 10.93 -0.49 -0.20
N ALA A 56 10.28 -0.50 0.96
CA ALA A 56 10.58 -1.46 2.01
C ALA A 56 10.31 -2.90 1.55
N TYR A 57 9.15 -3.13 0.95
CA TYR A 57 8.77 -4.44 0.41
C TYR A 57 9.58 -4.83 -0.84
N TRP A 58 9.87 -3.88 -1.71
CA TRP A 58 10.78 -4.12 -2.85
C TRP A 58 12.19 -4.52 -2.37
N ARG A 59 12.75 -3.85 -1.36
CA ARG A 59 14.06 -4.20 -0.79
C ARG A 59 14.07 -5.60 -0.17
N ALA A 60 12.96 -6.01 0.45
CA ALA A 60 12.86 -7.33 1.09
C ALA A 60 12.68 -8.47 0.09
N THR A 61 12.07 -8.22 -1.08
CA THR A 61 11.62 -9.29 -1.99
C THR A 61 12.23 -9.23 -3.39
N GLY A 62 12.71 -8.07 -3.83
CA GLY A 62 13.13 -7.80 -5.21
C GLY A 62 11.98 -7.73 -6.23
N LEU A 63 10.71 -7.87 -5.79
CA LEU A 63 9.54 -7.91 -6.67
C LEU A 63 9.07 -6.50 -7.02
N VAL A 64 8.56 -6.30 -8.24
CA VAL A 64 7.81 -5.09 -8.61
C VAL A 64 6.70 -4.93 -7.58
N THR A 65 6.69 -3.79 -6.89
CA THR A 65 5.86 -3.59 -5.70
C THR A 65 4.98 -2.35 -5.90
N LEU A 66 3.68 -2.52 -5.67
CA LEU A 66 2.70 -1.46 -5.60
C LEU A 66 2.33 -1.23 -4.13
N ALA A 67 2.33 0.02 -3.70
CA ALA A 67 1.84 0.40 -2.39
C ALA A 67 0.85 1.56 -2.54
N ASP A 68 -0.04 1.68 -1.57
CA ASP A 68 -1.03 2.74 -1.49
C ASP A 68 -1.07 3.31 -0.08
N ASP A 69 -1.31 4.61 0.03
CA ASP A 69 -1.60 5.29 1.29
C ASP A 69 -2.79 6.22 1.13
N SER A 70 -3.69 6.19 2.10
CA SER A 70 -4.99 6.84 2.00
C SER A 70 -5.44 7.27 3.38
N GLY A 71 -6.23 8.33 3.46
CA GLY A 71 -6.88 8.74 4.69
C GLY A 71 -8.14 9.53 4.43
N LEU A 72 -8.81 9.91 5.52
CA LEU A 72 -9.98 10.78 5.50
C LEU A 72 -9.54 12.21 5.82
N GLU A 73 -9.82 13.13 4.91
CA GLU A 73 -9.64 14.56 5.13
C GLU A 73 -11.01 15.23 5.26
N VAL A 74 -11.18 16.01 6.32
CA VAL A 74 -12.43 16.73 6.59
C VAL A 74 -12.16 18.24 6.61
N ASP A 75 -12.75 18.97 5.66
CA ASP A 75 -12.54 20.41 5.47
C ASP A 75 -12.77 21.23 6.75
N VAL A 76 -13.89 21.00 7.46
CA VAL A 76 -14.22 21.75 8.68
C VAL A 76 -13.26 21.44 9.84
N LEU A 77 -12.52 20.32 9.77
CA LEU A 77 -11.50 19.94 10.74
C LEU A 77 -10.08 20.30 10.28
N GLY A 78 -9.94 21.07 9.20
CA GLY A 78 -8.64 21.43 8.63
C GLY A 78 -7.89 20.22 8.06
N GLY A 79 -8.62 19.24 7.50
CA GLY A 79 -8.04 18.04 6.90
C GLY A 79 -7.83 16.87 7.86
N ALA A 80 -8.15 17.00 9.16
CA ALA A 80 -8.05 15.89 10.10
C ALA A 80 -9.12 14.80 9.85
N PRO A 81 -8.84 13.51 10.13
CA PRO A 81 -7.58 12.97 10.70
C PRO A 81 -6.40 12.88 9.72
N GLY A 82 -6.63 12.94 8.41
CA GLY A 82 -5.56 12.99 7.40
C GLY A 82 -4.69 11.73 7.42
N LEU A 83 -3.37 11.90 7.59
CA LEU A 83 -2.38 10.80 7.63
C LEU A 83 -2.54 9.86 8.84
N HIS A 84 -3.37 10.22 9.83
CA HIS A 84 -3.61 9.43 11.04
C HIS A 84 -4.90 8.60 10.97
N SER A 85 -5.45 8.41 9.77
CA SER A 85 -6.69 7.66 9.53
C SER A 85 -6.52 6.15 9.67
#